data_AF-A0A2S8GSK3-F1
#
_entry.id   AF-A0A2S8GSK3-F1
#
_cell.length_a   1.000
_cell.length_b   1.000
_cell.length_c   1.000
_cell.angle_alpha   90.00
_cell.angle_beta   90.00
_cell.angle_gamma   90.00
#
_symmetry.space_group_name_H-M   'P 1'
#
loop_
_entity.id
_entity.type
_entity.pdbx_description
1 polymer ?
#
loop_
_entity_poly.entity_id
_entity_poly.type
_entity_poly.pdbx_seq_one_letter_code
_entity_poly.pdbx_strand_id
1 'polypeptide(L)' 'MFKPSKEKPFVATAAAIEAHRQETIIQCLEVLREQAERYNGLDYLQVFQNTEPSEPDLWAIEDKAAITFLLPSDY' A
#
# COMPACT_ATOMS: atom_id res chain seq x y z
N MET A 1 -0.58 6.11 10.73
CA MET A 1 -0.86 4.70 11.07
C MET A 1 -1.60 4.10 9.89
N PHE A 2 -0.97 3.18 9.16
CA PHE A 2 -1.58 2.40 8.06
C PHE A 2 -2.71 1.48 8.54
N LYS A 3 -3.70 2.04 9.24
CA LYS A 3 -4.85 1.38 9.83
C LYS A 3 -6.10 1.96 9.16
N PRO A 4 -6.72 1.21 8.24
CA PRO A 4 -7.93 1.67 7.58
C PRO A 4 -9.06 1.89 8.58
N SER A 5 -9.86 2.93 8.34
CA SER A 5 -11.07 3.24 9.09
C SER A 5 -12.12 3.82 8.14
N LYS A 6 -13.33 4.10 8.65
CA LYS A 6 -14.36 4.78 7.87
C LYS A 6 -13.91 6.19 7.42
N GLU A 7 -13.12 6.87 8.25
CA GLU A 7 -12.60 8.22 7.97
C GLU A 7 -11.32 8.19 7.15
N LYS A 8 -10.64 7.04 7.12
CA LYS A 8 -9.40 6.82 6.39
C LYS A 8 -9.46 5.47 5.65
N PRO A 9 -10.24 5.38 4.57
CA PRO A 9 -10.43 4.14 3.85
C PRO A 9 -9.12 3.62 3.25
N PHE A 10 -9.11 2.33 3.00
CA PHE A 10 -8.12 1.67 2.17
C PHE A 10 -8.62 1.63 0.74
N VAL A 11 -7.80 2.10 -0.20
CA VAL A 11 -8.11 2.10 -1.63
C VAL A 11 -6.89 1.67 -2.43
N ALA A 12 -7.13 1.15 -3.63
CA ALA A 12 -6.08 0.84 -4.58
C ALA A 12 -6.45 1.36 -5.97
N THR A 13 -5.47 1.82 -6.74
CA THR A 13 -5.69 2.20 -8.14
C THR A 13 -6.02 0.96 -8.98
N ALA A 14 -6.76 1.16 -10.06
CA ALA A 14 -7.06 0.07 -10.99
C ALA A 14 -5.78 -0.56 -11.56
N ALA A 15 -4.77 0.26 -11.87
CA ALA A 15 -3.49 -0.19 -12.39
C ALA A 15 -2.72 -1.06 -11.38
N ALA A 16 -2.73 -0.68 -10.09
CA ALA A 16 -2.12 -1.50 -9.04
C ALA A 16 -2.83 -2.86 -8.90
N ILE A 17 -4.16 -2.88 -8.94
CA ILE A 17 -4.95 -4.12 -8.88
C ILE A 17 -4.66 -5.01 -10.09
N GLU A 18 -4.55 -4.44 -11.28
CA GLU A 18 -4.23 -5.18 -12.50
C GLU A 18 -2.82 -5.79 -12.45
N ALA A 19 -1.83 -5.02 -11.98
CA ALA A 19 -0.44 -5.46 -11.91
C ALA A 19 -0.19 -6.53 -10.83
N HIS A 20 -0.75 -6.36 -9.63
CA HIS A 20 -0.41 -7.21 -8.47
C HIS A 20 -1.53 -8.15 -8.02
N ARG A 21 -2.72 -8.06 -8.60
CA ARG A 21 -3.95 -8.71 -8.13
C ARG A 21 -4.42 -8.17 -6.77
N GLN A 22 -5.72 -8.28 -6.55
CA GLN A 22 -6.36 -7.75 -5.34
C GLN A 22 -5.90 -8.48 -4.08
N GLU A 23 -5.65 -9.79 -4.15
CA GLU A 23 -5.25 -10.61 -2.99
C GLU A 23 -3.87 -10.19 -2.46
N THR A 24 -2.91 -9.94 -3.34
CA THR A 24 -1.56 -9.49 -2.98
C THR A 24 -1.61 -8.12 -2.29
N ILE A 25 -2.42 -7.20 -2.82
CA ILE A 25 -2.60 -5.86 -2.23
C ILE A 25 -3.16 -5.95 -0.81
N ILE A 26 -4.10 -6.86 -0.55
CA ILE A 26 -4.64 -7.11 0.80
C ILE A 26 -3.56 -7.65 1.74
N GLN A 27 -2.73 -8.60 1.28
CA GLN A 27 -1.62 -9.14 2.08
C GLN A 27 -0.59 -8.05 2.42
N CYS A 28 -0.24 -7.18 1.47
CA CYS A 28 0.66 -6.06 1.73
C CYS A 28 0.08 -5.09 2.76
N LEU A 29 -1.23 -4.83 2.75
CA LEU A 29 -1.88 -4.02 3.78
C LEU A 29 -1.78 -4.68 5.17
N GLU A 30 -1.94 -5.99 5.27
CA GLU A 30 -1.77 -6.72 6.54
C GLU A 30 -0.33 -6.56 7.07
N VAL A 31 0.67 -6.71 6.20
CA VAL A 31 2.08 -6.48 6.55
C VAL A 31 2.30 -5.04 7.04
N LEU A 32 1.78 -4.03 6.35
CA LEU A 32 1.91 -2.63 6.79
C LEU A 32 1.31 -2.40 8.17
N ARG A 33 0.16 -3.01 8.45
CA ARG A 33 -0.51 -2.88 9.75
C ARG A 33 0.35 -3.45 10.87
N GLU A 34 0.89 -4.65 10.66
CA GLU A 34 1.77 -5.30 11.65
C GLU A 34 3.05 -4.49 11.89
N GLN A 35 3.68 -3.96 10.84
CA GLN A 35 4.88 -3.14 10.97
C GLN A 35 4.58 -1.81 11.66
N ALA A 36 3.47 -1.15 11.30
CA ALA A 36 3.05 0.09 11.95
C ALA A 36 2.74 -0.10 13.43
N GLU A 37 2.16 -1.23 13.82
CA GLU A 37 1.96 -1.58 15.23
C GLU A 37 3.30 -1.83 15.93
N ARG A 38 4.19 -2.59 15.32
CA ARG A 38 5.51 -2.94 15.88
C ARG A 38 6.40 -1.73 16.12
N TYR A 39 6.39 -0.76 15.20
CA TYR A 39 7.28 0.41 15.26
C TYR A 39 6.59 1.68 15.75
N ASN A 40 5.35 1.58 16.26
CA ASN A 40 4.54 2.71 16.71
C ASN A 40 4.36 3.81 15.64
N GLY A 41 4.19 3.39 14.39
CA GLY A 41 4.14 4.24 13.21
C GLY A 41 5.07 3.79 12.10
N LEU A 42 4.85 4.35 10.91
CA LEU A 42 5.70 4.23 9.74
C LEU A 42 5.70 5.59 9.03
N ASP A 43 6.68 5.81 8.15
CA ASP A 43 6.66 6.94 7.23
C ASP A 43 5.46 6.86 6.28
N TYR A 44 5.02 8.03 5.79
CA TYR A 44 3.81 8.12 4.96
C TYR A 44 3.89 7.34 3.64
N LEU A 45 5.09 7.06 3.12
CA LEU A 45 5.33 6.27 1.91
C LEU A 45 6.05 4.98 2.27
N GLN A 46 5.47 3.84 1.88
CA GLN A 46 6.07 2.52 2.02
C GLN A 46 6.14 1.85 0.64
N VAL A 47 7.25 1.18 0.35
CA VAL A 47 7.52 0.56 -0.95
C VAL A 47 7.67 -0.95 -0.77
N PHE A 48 6.85 -1.69 -1.51
CA PHE A 48 6.99 -3.13 -1.68
C PHE A 48 7.73 -3.39 -2.98
N GLN A 49 9.00 -3.78 -2.86
CA GLN A 49 9.85 -4.05 -4.00
C GLN A 49 9.47 -5.37 -4.65
N ASN A 50 9.31 -5.38 -5.96
CA ASN A 50 9.13 -6.62 -6.69
C ASN A 50 10.51 -7.25 -6.96
N THR A 51 10.56 -8.58 -6.88
CA THR A 51 11.78 -9.33 -7.19
C THR A 51 11.98 -9.52 -8.69
N GLU A 52 10.92 -9.38 -9.49
CA GLU A 52 11.00 -9.45 -10.96
C GLU A 52 11.20 -8.04 -11.56
N PRO A 53 12.31 -7.77 -12.27
CA PRO A 53 12.58 -6.44 -12.83
C PRO A 53 11.55 -5.94 -13.87
N SER A 54 10.79 -6.84 -14.46
CA SER A 54 9.73 -6.54 -15.43
C SER A 54 8.41 -6.14 -14.80
N GLU A 55 8.23 -6.42 -13.51
CA GLU A 55 7.02 -6.07 -12.78
C GLU A 55 7.25 -4.78 -11.97
N PRO A 56 6.27 -3.88 -11.91
CA PRO A 56 6.42 -2.65 -11.14
C PRO A 56 6.49 -2.92 -9.64
N ASP A 57 7.11 -2.01 -8.90
CA ASP A 57 6.98 -1.97 -7.44
C ASP A 57 5.56 -1.53 -7.05
N LEU A 58 5.15 -1.88 -5.83
CA LEU A 58 3.88 -1.46 -5.27
C LEU A 58 4.10 -0.44 -4.16
N TRP A 59 3.54 0.75 -4.32
CA TRP A 59 3.64 1.83 -3.35
C TRP A 59 2.39 1.90 -2.50
N ALA A 60 2.58 2.19 -1.22
CA ALA A 60 1.52 2.47 -0.26
C ALA A 60 1.74 3.86 0.34
N ILE A 61 0.78 4.76 0.12
CA ILE A 61 0.81 6.13 0.60
C ILE A 61 -0.31 6.32 1.62
N GLU A 62 0.06 6.79 2.82
CA GLU A 62 -0.86 7.24 3.84
C GLU A 62 -0.93 8.76 3.84
N ASP A 63 -1.99 9.34 3.28
CA ASP A 63 -2.25 10.79 3.34
C ASP A 63 -3.32 11.12 4.41
N LYS A 64 -3.92 12.32 4.38
CA LYS A 64 -4.97 12.70 5.34
C LYS A 64 -6.31 12.04 5.06
N ALA A 65 -6.58 11.66 3.81
CA ALA A 65 -7.87 11.17 3.34
C ALA A 65 -7.93 9.65 3.28
N ALA A 66 -6.85 8.97 2.89
CA ALA A 66 -6.86 7.53 2.64
C ALA A 66 -5.50 6.86 2.85
N ILE A 67 -5.53 5.53 2.84
CA ILE A 67 -4.35 4.69 2.58
C ILE A 67 -4.51 4.19 1.15
N THR A 68 -3.64 4.63 0.26
CA THR A 68 -3.73 4.37 -1.18
C THR A 68 -2.60 3.46 -1.62
N PHE A 69 -2.95 2.35 -2.27
CA PHE A 69 -2.01 1.50 -2.99
C PHE A 69 -2.01 1.87 -4.48
N LEU A 70 -0.82 2.10 -5.03
CA LEU A 70 -0.65 2.61 -6.38
C LEU A 70 0.68 2.15 -6.97
N LEU A 71 0.81 2.23 -8.30
CA LEU A 71 2.11 2.08 -8.96
C LEU A 71 2.91 3.38 -8.85
N PRO A 72 4.25 3.34 -8.92
CA PRO A 72 5.08 4.55 -8.98
C PRO A 72 4.69 5.50 -10.10
N SER A 73 4.18 4.97 -11.22
CA SER A 73 3.71 5.75 -12.37
C SER A 73 2.39 6.47 -12.16
N ASP A 74 1.63 6.11 -11.11
CA ASP A 74 0.34 6.73 -10.78
C ASP A 74 0.49 7.97 -9.87
N TYR A 75 1.71 8.24 -9.38
CA TYR A 75 2.05 9.36 -8.48
C TYR A 75 2.66 10.54 -9.24
#